data_AF-A0A930X0V3-F1
#
_entry.id   AF-A0A930X0V3-F1
#
_cell.length_a   1.000
_cell.length_b   1.000
_cell.length_c   1.000
_cell.angle_alpha   90.00
_cell.angle_beta   90.00
_cell.angle_gamma   90.00
#
_symmetry.space_group_name_H-M   'P 1'
#
loop_
_entity.id
_entity.type
_entity.pdbx_description
1 polymer ?
#
loop_
_entity_poly.entity_id
_entity_poly.type
_entity_poly.pdbx_seq_one_letter_code
_entity_poly.pdbx_strand_id
1 'polypeptide(L)'
;MDWQLLGLSFIAVFLSELGDKSQLAAIALGGGSKHPRAVFLGTAAALLLTSLLGALLGEGTAQLLPTRLVKAIAAIGFAVMAVRLLWPEPTLNGFGDEASNLAGSPQASQDSAAQ
;
A
#
# COMPACT_ATOMS: atom_id res chain seq x y z
N MET A 1 30.83 18.39 -13.83
CA MET A 1 29.72 17.58 -13.28
C MET A 1 29.71 17.81 -11.79
N ASP A 2 28.69 18.51 -11.29
CA ASP A 2 28.58 18.81 -9.87
C ASP A 2 28.23 17.53 -9.11
N TRP A 3 29.24 16.74 -8.77
CA TRP A 3 29.09 15.45 -8.09
C TRP A 3 28.34 15.58 -6.75
N GLN A 4 28.42 16.76 -6.14
CA GLN A 4 27.67 17.13 -4.95
C GLN A 4 26.16 17.17 -5.20
N LEU A 5 25.71 17.67 -6.35
CA LEU A 5 24.30 17.75 -6.72
C LEU A 5 23.71 16.34 -6.92
N LEU A 6 24.51 15.45 -7.50
CA LEU A 6 24.15 14.04 -7.69
C LEU A 6 24.01 13.32 -6.35
N GLY A 7 24.95 13.53 -5.43
CA GLY A 7 24.85 12.99 -4.07
C GLY A 7 23.64 13.53 -3.29
N LEU A 8 23.38 14.83 -3.35
CA LEU A 8 22.25 15.48 -2.66
C LEU A 8 20.88 14.99 -3.19
N SER A 9 20.72 14.95 -4.51
CA SER A 9 19.48 14.46 -5.13
C SER A 9 19.26 12.98 -4.86
N PHE A 10 20.32 12.15 -4.92
CA PHE A 10 20.24 10.74 -4.58
C PHE A 10 19.79 10.54 -3.13
N ILE A 11 20.43 11.19 -2.16
CA ILE A 11 20.08 11.06 -0.74
C ILE A 11 18.66 11.55 -0.48
N ALA A 12 18.27 12.70 -1.06
CA ALA A 12 16.92 13.25 -0.88
C ALA A 12 15.83 12.30 -1.41
N VAL A 13 16.00 11.76 -2.62
CA VAL A 13 15.06 10.79 -3.21
C VAL A 13 15.11 9.48 -2.44
N PHE A 14 16.29 8.99 -2.09
CA PHE A 14 16.45 7.74 -1.34
C PHE A 14 15.75 7.80 0.02
N LEU A 15 15.95 8.85 0.81
CA LEU A 15 15.24 9.04 2.07
C LEU A 15 13.74 9.21 1.89
N SER A 16 13.30 9.87 0.82
CA SER A 16 11.87 10.04 0.50
C SER A 16 11.20 8.71 0.14
N GLU A 17 11.94 7.75 -0.40
CA GLU A 17 11.44 6.46 -0.87
C GLU A 17 11.60 5.34 0.18
N LEU A 18 12.47 5.51 1.18
CA LEU A 18 12.68 4.52 2.25
C LEU A 18 11.41 4.30 3.07
N GLY A 19 10.90 3.06 3.05
CA GLY A 19 9.68 2.68 3.77
C GLY A 19 8.39 3.09 3.06
N ASP A 20 8.46 3.50 1.79
CA ASP A 20 7.26 3.75 1.00
C ASP A 20 6.45 2.46 0.77
N LYS A 21 5.15 2.65 0.52
CA LYS A 21 4.17 1.62 0.17
C LYS A 21 4.64 0.74 -0.99
N SER A 22 5.38 1.30 -1.95
CA SER A 22 6.00 0.53 -3.04
C SER A 22 6.99 -0.53 -2.53
N GLN A 23 7.76 -0.23 -1.47
CA GLN A 23 8.69 -1.19 -0.86
C GLN A 23 7.95 -2.30 -0.11
N LEU A 24 6.88 -1.97 0.62
CA LEU A 24 6.03 -2.99 1.26
C LEU A 24 5.33 -3.89 0.21
N ALA A 25 4.87 -3.30 -0.89
CA ALA A 25 4.29 -4.06 -2.01
C ALA A 25 5.33 -4.99 -2.64
N ALA A 26 6.56 -4.53 -2.85
CA ALA A 26 7.65 -5.35 -3.38
C ALA A 26 8.00 -6.52 -2.44
N ILE A 27 8.05 -6.28 -1.12
CA ILE A 27 8.28 -7.33 -0.12
C ILE A 27 7.12 -8.34 -0.10
N ALA A 28 5.87 -7.88 -0.16
CA ALA A 28 4.69 -8.75 -0.18
C ALA A 28 4.64 -9.62 -1.44
N LEU A 29 4.90 -9.02 -2.62
CA LEU A 29 5.01 -9.73 -3.90
C LEU A 29 6.17 -10.72 -3.89
N GLY A 30 7.30 -10.34 -3.31
CA GLY A 30 8.51 -11.17 -3.22
C GLY A 30 8.33 -12.36 -2.28
N GLY A 31 7.72 -12.15 -1.11
CA GLY A 31 7.49 -13.17 -0.09
C GLY A 31 6.55 -14.29 -0.51
N GLY A 32 5.60 -14.01 -1.41
CA GLY A 32 4.69 -15.01 -1.98
C GLY A 32 5.16 -15.66 -3.28
N SER A 33 6.26 -15.20 -3.87
CA SER A 33 6.68 -15.61 -5.22
C SER A 33 7.66 -16.77 -5.21
N LYS A 34 7.44 -17.75 -6.12
CA LYS A 34 8.38 -18.86 -6.38
C LYS A 34 9.74 -18.38 -6.93
N HIS A 35 9.80 -17.16 -7.46
CA HIS A 35 11.00 -16.56 -8.06
C HIS A 35 11.26 -15.13 -7.52
N PRO A 36 11.79 -14.99 -6.29
CA PRO A 36 12.02 -13.68 -5.65
C PRO A 36 13.00 -12.79 -6.42
N ARG A 37 13.96 -13.37 -7.15
CA ARG A 37 14.89 -12.62 -8.00
C ARG A 37 14.19 -11.94 -9.19
N ALA A 38 13.18 -12.59 -9.76
CA ALA A 38 12.40 -12.01 -10.86
C ALA A 38 11.52 -10.86 -10.38
N VAL A 39 10.93 -10.99 -9.19
CA VAL A 39 10.18 -9.91 -8.55
C VAL A 39 11.09 -8.71 -8.30
N PHE A 40 12.27 -8.92 -7.72
CA PHE A 40 13.24 -7.86 -7.47
C PHE A 40 13.62 -7.09 -8.75
N LEU A 41 13.98 -7.81 -9.82
CA LEU A 41 14.30 -7.20 -11.11
C LEU A 41 13.11 -6.44 -11.70
N GLY A 42 11.90 -7.01 -11.61
CA GLY A 42 10.68 -6.38 -12.11
C GLY A 42 10.36 -5.08 -11.37
N THR A 43 10.40 -5.09 -10.03
CA THR A 43 10.17 -3.89 -9.22
C THR A 43 11.25 -2.83 -9.42
N ALA A 44 12.52 -3.25 -9.52
CA ALA A 44 13.62 -2.32 -9.79
C ALA A 44 13.48 -1.67 -11.18
N ALA A 45 13.16 -2.45 -12.21
CA ALA A 45 12.93 -1.93 -13.56
C ALA A 45 11.72 -0.98 -13.59
N ALA A 46 10.63 -1.32 -12.90
CA ALA A 46 9.44 -0.49 -12.81
C ALA A 46 9.74 0.87 -12.15
N LEU A 47 10.52 0.87 -11.05
CA LEU A 47 10.96 2.10 -10.38
C LEU A 47 11.83 2.96 -11.31
N LEU A 48 12.83 2.37 -11.96
CA LEU A 48 13.70 3.11 -12.89
C LEU A 48 12.91 3.73 -14.05
N LEU A 49 12.00 2.97 -14.65
CA LEU A 49 11.17 3.46 -15.76
C LEU A 49 10.24 4.59 -15.31
N THR A 50 9.60 4.45 -14.15
CA THR A 50 8.69 5.46 -13.61
C THR A 50 9.45 6.74 -13.27
N SER A 51 10.61 6.64 -12.64
CA SER A 51 11.46 7.79 -12.32
C SER A 51 12.00 8.47 -13.58
N LEU A 52 12.40 7.71 -14.60
CA LEU A 52 12.85 8.27 -15.87
C LEU A 52 11.73 9.00 -16.59
N LEU A 53 10.53 8.40 -16.68
CA LEU A 53 9.35 9.06 -17.22
C LEU A 53 9.01 10.33 -16.44
N GLY A 54 9.07 10.27 -15.11
CA GLY A 54 8.84 11.43 -14.25
C GLY A 54 9.85 12.55 -14.49
N ALA A 55 11.14 12.23 -14.67
CA ALA A 55 12.18 13.22 -14.97
C ALA A 55 12.00 13.83 -16.37
N LEU A 56 11.77 13.00 -17.39
CA LEU A 56 11.57 13.45 -18.78
C LEU A 56 10.32 14.31 -18.93
N LEU A 57 9.21 13.89 -18.31
CA LEU A 57 7.96 14.64 -18.37
C LEU A 57 8.01 15.85 -17.44
N GLY A 58 8.67 15.76 -16.29
CA GLY A 58 8.65 16.78 -15.24
C GLY A 58 9.23 18.11 -15.68
N GLU A 59 10.37 18.11 -16.39
CA GLU A 59 11.01 19.35 -16.85
C GLU A 59 10.16 20.09 -17.89
N GLY A 60 9.53 19.35 -18.82
CA GLY A 60 8.66 19.93 -19.85
C GLY A 60 7.26 20.31 -19.35
N THR A 61 6.65 19.48 -18.50
CA THR A 61 5.28 19.72 -18.00
C THR A 61 5.20 20.80 -16.92
N ALA A 62 6.27 21.01 -16.13
CA ALA A 62 6.30 22.09 -15.14
C ALA A 62 6.21 23.48 -15.79
N GLN A 63 6.65 23.63 -17.04
CA GLN A 63 6.55 24.89 -17.79
C GLN A 63 5.21 25.05 -18.52
N LEU A 64 4.55 23.95 -18.86
CA LEU A 64 3.30 23.93 -19.63
C LEU A 64 2.04 23.91 -18.76
N LEU A 65 2.10 23.37 -17.54
CA LEU A 65 0.92 23.21 -16.67
C LEU A 65 0.78 24.38 -15.68
N PRO A 66 -0.35 25.12 -15.71
CA PRO A 66 -0.64 26.13 -14.72
C PRO A 66 -0.72 25.49 -13.32
N THR A 67 -0.03 26.07 -12.34
CA THR A 67 0.00 25.58 -10.95
C THR A 67 -1.39 25.37 -10.36
N ARG A 68 -2.37 26.18 -10.78
CA ARG A 68 -3.77 26.05 -10.37
C ARG A 68 -4.38 24.71 -10.77
N LEU A 69 -4.08 24.23 -11.98
CA LEU A 69 -4.60 22.98 -12.51
C LEU A 69 -3.99 21.77 -11.77
N VAL A 70 -2.68 21.80 -11.55
CA VAL A 70 -1.96 20.75 -10.78
C VAL A 70 -2.52 20.65 -9.37
N LYS A 71 -2.71 21.79 -8.69
CA LYS A 71 -3.30 21.82 -7.34
C LYS A 71 -4.75 21.32 -7.32
N ALA A 72 -5.57 21.67 -8.32
CA ALA A 72 -6.94 21.20 -8.40
C ALA A 72 -7.01 19.67 -8.58
N ILE A 73 -6.18 19.11 -9.48
CA ILE A 73 -6.10 17.66 -9.69
C ILE A 73 -5.64 16.95 -8.42
N ALA A 74 -4.60 17.46 -7.75
CA ALA A 74 -4.13 16.91 -6.48
C ALA A 74 -5.22 16.95 -5.40
N ALA A 75 -5.94 18.07 -5.26
CA ALA A 75 -7.02 18.22 -4.30
C ALA A 75 -8.17 17.22 -4.55
N ILE A 76 -8.56 17.02 -5.81
CA ILE A 76 -9.57 16.02 -6.18
C ILE A 76 -9.08 14.60 -5.85
N GLY A 77 -7.82 14.27 -6.19
CA GLY A 77 -7.23 12.97 -5.88
C GLY A 77 -7.22 12.67 -4.38
N PHE A 78 -6.82 13.65 -3.56
CA PHE A 78 -6.87 13.54 -2.11
C PHE A 78 -8.30 13.42 -1.57
N ALA A 79 -9.26 14.15 -2.13
CA ALA A 79 -10.67 14.04 -1.73
C ALA A 79 -11.22 12.64 -2.01
N VAL A 80 -10.91 12.06 -3.17
CA VAL A 80 -11.30 10.67 -3.52
C VAL A 80 -10.70 9.67 -2.54
N MET A 81 -9.42 9.82 -2.20
CA MET A 81 -8.76 8.96 -1.21
C MET A 81 -9.38 9.11 0.18
N ALA A 82 -9.70 10.34 0.60
CA ALA A 82 -10.35 10.61 1.87
C ALA A 82 -11.73 9.94 1.95
N VAL A 83 -12.55 10.05 0.90
CA VAL A 83 -13.87 9.40 0.84
C VAL A 83 -13.74 7.86 0.85
N ARG A 84 -12.79 7.31 0.08
CA ARG A 84 -12.51 5.86 0.09
C ARG A 84 -12.10 5.35 1.46
N LEU A 85 -11.28 6.11 2.18
CA LEU A 85 -10.83 5.74 3.52
C LEU A 85 -11.95 5.86 4.56
N LEU A 86 -12.87 6.82 4.37
CA LEU A 86 -13.98 7.05 5.28
C LEU A 86 -15.10 6.01 5.13
N TRP A 87 -15.14 5.25 4.03
CA TRP A 87 -16.13 4.18 3.85
C TRP A 87 -15.79 3.00 4.79
N PRO A 88 -16.50 2.83 5.92
CA PRO A 88 -16.20 1.77 6.88
C PRO A 88 -16.69 0.45 6.29
N GLU A 89 -15.86 -0.59 6.31
CA GLU A 89 -16.35 -1.94 6.08
C GLU A 89 -17.26 -2.33 7.26
N PRO A 90 -18.42 -2.97 7.02
CA PRO A 90 -19.25 -3.51 8.09
C PRO A 90 -18.42 -4.55 8.85
N THR A 91 -17.93 -4.18 10.03
CA THR A 91 -17.26 -5.11 10.93
C THR A 91 -18.24 -6.23 11.22
N LEU A 92 -17.90 -7.43 10.76
CA LEU A 92 -18.75 -8.61 10.81
C LEU A 92 -19.20 -8.87 12.25
N ASN A 93 -20.52 -8.98 12.43
CA ASN A 93 -21.22 -9.41 13.65
C ASN A 93 -20.87 -10.87 14.08
N GLY A 94 -19.72 -11.42 13.68
CA GLY A 94 -19.34 -12.82 13.93
C GLY A 94 -18.71 -13.08 15.30
N PHE A 95 -18.25 -12.04 16.02
CA PHE A 95 -17.67 -12.24 17.35
C PHE A 95 -18.72 -12.55 18.44
N GLY A 96 -20.00 -12.21 18.20
CA GLY A 96 -21.09 -12.53 19.12
C GLY A 96 -21.64 -13.94 18.95
N ASP A 97 -21.62 -14.45 17.72
CA ASP A 97 -22.22 -15.75 17.37
C ASP A 97 -21.36 -16.93 17.89
N GLU A 98 -20.02 -16.83 17.84
CA GLU A 98 -19.13 -17.83 18.45
C GLU A 98 -19.14 -17.76 19.98
N ALA A 99 -19.22 -16.57 20.59
CA ALA A 99 -19.27 -16.43 22.05
C ALA A 99 -20.57 -17.03 22.64
N SER A 100 -21.69 -16.93 21.92
CA SER A 100 -22.97 -17.55 22.32
C SER A 100 -23.00 -19.07 22.12
N ASN A 101 -22.27 -19.60 21.12
CA ASN A 101 -22.12 -21.04 20.89
C ASN A 101 -21.13 -21.69 21.88
N LEU A 102 -20.08 -20.96 22.28
CA LEU A 102 -19.12 -21.38 23.31
C LEU A 102 -19.69 -21.26 24.74
N ALA A 103 -20.71 -20.44 24.93
CA ALA A 103 -21.58 -20.49 26.11
C ALA A 103 -22.59 -21.65 26.05
N GLY A 104 -22.35 -22.62 25.16
CA GLY A 104 -23.09 -23.87 25.00
C GLY A 104 -23.42 -24.52 26.34
N SER A 105 -24.73 -24.64 26.54
CA SER A 105 -25.48 -25.33 27.59
C SER A 105 -24.76 -26.52 28.26
N PRO A 106 -24.76 -26.61 29.60
CA PRO A 106 -24.39 -27.83 30.31
C PRO A 106 -25.41 -28.94 30.05
N GLN A 107 -25.24 -29.75 29.00
CA GLN A 107 -26.18 -30.84 28.71
C GLN A 107 -25.57 -32.13 28.15
N ALA A 108 -24.24 -32.26 28.11
CA ALA A 108 -23.57 -33.48 27.63
C ALA A 108 -23.12 -34.42 28.77
N SER A 109 -23.88 -34.54 29.87
CA SER A 109 -23.50 -35.41 31.00
C SER A 109 -24.67 -36.05 31.77
N GLN A 110 -25.85 -36.23 31.16
CA GLN A 110 -26.96 -36.97 31.81
C GLN A 110 -27.45 -38.22 31.08
N ASP A 111 -27.06 -38.47 29.83
CA ASP A 111 -27.58 -39.63 29.08
C ASP A 111 -26.75 -40.93 29.22
N SER A 112 -25.56 -40.86 29.83
CA SER A 112 -24.67 -42.03 29.93
C SER A 112 -24.70 -42.78 31.27
N ALA A 113 -25.59 -42.39 32.20
CA ALA A 113 -25.72 -43.03 33.52
C ALA A 113 -26.96 -43.95 33.65
N ALA A 114 -27.70 -44.16 32.57
CA ALA A 114 -28.97 -44.90 32.57
C ALA A 114 -28.98 -46.13 31.63
N GLN A 115 -27.83 -46.59 31.14
CA GLN A 115 -27.69 -47.88 30.44
C GLN A 115 -26.60 -48.74 31.05
#